data_AF-P75150-F1
#
_entry.id   AF-P75150-F1
#
_cell.length_a   1.000
_cell.length_b   1.000
_cell.length_c   1.000
_cell.angle_alpha   90.00
_cell.angle_beta   90.00
_cell.angle_gamma   90.00
#
_symmetry.space_group_name_H-M   'P 1'
#
loop_
_entity.id
_entity.type
_entity.pdbx_description
1 polymer ?
#
loop_
_entity_poly.entity_id
_entity_poly.type
_entity_poly.pdbx_seq_one_letter_code
_entity_poly.pdbx_strand_id
1 'polypeptide(L)'
;MNKKSILSKTSLGSLFFLFGTALSACSSATTEVISSFSSAQKYFSANKKELNKRNLVTILKDSYNSDPKSTVNSLLAGWKYSLLDQKLLENPMDPSRFSKAFGSNTKDDVNPNISEKGLYLAETYPGVSSQIAQVLGVQSQKVTGFSYSWTSKTKFEVKILIKMKGKVGSDGTSQTLIKSFLGTDSKGSGSNNQNGGVTEKDFEGDQANFDGNFIFTYTQPSDGRRLASNNFDPITGTINFPADLQIEVSTSHEKLNTLMTTNTQVGMIKNRSFKGKSFNLLPFFYYALL
;
A
#
# COMPACT_ATOMS: atom_id res chain seq x y z
N MET A 1 -82.16 40.81 -2.22
CA MET A 1 -82.91 40.36 -1.04
C MET A 1 -83.05 38.84 -1.06
N ASN A 2 -82.43 38.17 -0.09
CA ASN A 2 -82.81 36.91 0.59
C ASN A 2 -83.24 35.62 -0.19
N LYS A 3 -82.39 34.58 -0.05
CA LYS A 3 -82.63 33.16 0.41
C LYS A 3 -81.86 32.14 -0.46
N LYS A 4 -80.84 31.43 0.08
CA LYS A 4 -80.85 30.06 0.68
C LYS A 4 -81.31 28.99 -0.35
N SER A 5 -80.70 27.82 -0.61
CA SER A 5 -79.82 26.90 0.15
C SER A 5 -79.39 25.72 -0.78
N ILE A 6 -78.16 25.16 -0.74
CA ILE A 6 -77.73 23.85 -0.15
C ILE A 6 -77.34 22.73 -1.16
N LEU A 7 -76.04 22.32 -1.06
CA LEU A 7 -75.35 21.02 -1.21
C LEU A 7 -75.33 20.17 -2.51
N SER A 8 -74.11 19.86 -2.99
CA SER A 8 -73.50 18.49 -2.98
C SER A 8 -72.01 18.55 -3.45
N LYS A 9 -71.05 18.15 -2.61
CA LYS A 9 -70.27 16.87 -2.54
C LYS A 9 -68.96 16.84 -3.37
N THR A 10 -67.84 16.66 -2.62
CA THR A 10 -66.55 15.99 -2.95
C THR A 10 -65.64 16.63 -4.03
N SER A 11 -64.30 16.70 -3.91
CA SER A 11 -63.34 15.93 -3.10
C SER A 11 -62.15 16.76 -2.58
N LEU A 12 -61.60 16.25 -1.48
CA LEU A 12 -60.26 16.49 -0.91
C LEU A 12 -59.16 16.53 -1.99
N GLY A 13 -58.06 17.25 -1.85
CA GLY A 13 -57.55 18.01 -0.71
C GLY A 13 -56.34 18.82 -1.15
N SER A 14 -56.23 20.02 -0.60
CA SER A 14 -55.07 20.89 -0.73
C SER A 14 -54.46 21.09 0.65
N LEU A 15 -53.13 20.95 0.67
CA LEU A 15 -52.18 21.82 1.36
C LEU A 15 -52.17 21.91 2.91
N PHE A 16 -50.95 21.70 3.41
CA PHE A 16 -50.34 22.24 4.63
C PHE A 16 -50.80 21.69 5.98
N PHE A 17 -49.93 20.87 6.58
CA PHE A 17 -49.50 21.09 7.97
C PHE A 17 -47.99 20.85 8.08
N LEU A 18 -47.26 21.97 8.14
CA LEU A 18 -45.90 22.03 8.66
C LEU A 18 -45.97 21.96 10.19
N PHE A 19 -44.96 21.30 10.79
CA PHE A 19 -44.59 21.22 12.21
C PHE A 19 -45.33 20.22 13.10
N GLY A 20 -44.56 19.27 13.64
CA GLY A 20 -44.62 19.00 15.08
C GLY A 20 -44.81 17.55 15.54
N THR A 21 -43.94 16.62 15.15
CA THR A 21 -43.61 15.45 16.00
C THR A 21 -42.10 15.28 16.10
N ALA A 22 -41.53 15.95 17.12
CA ALA A 22 -40.39 15.39 17.83
C ALA A 22 -40.80 14.02 18.41
N LEU A 23 -39.82 13.14 18.63
CA LEU A 23 -39.90 11.77 19.16
C LEU A 23 -39.89 10.65 18.11
N SER A 24 -38.76 10.53 17.42
CA SER A 24 -38.07 9.25 17.23
C SER A 24 -36.57 9.51 17.08
N ALA A 25 -35.96 10.08 18.13
CA ALA A 25 -34.55 9.84 18.40
C ALA A 25 -34.41 8.39 18.93
N CYS A 26 -34.75 7.41 18.09
CA CYS A 26 -34.11 6.12 18.18
C CYS A 26 -32.76 6.31 17.51
N SER A 27 -31.73 6.45 18.34
CA SER A 27 -30.34 6.28 17.96
C SER A 27 -30.09 4.82 17.53
N SER A 28 -30.75 4.35 16.48
CA SER A 28 -30.06 3.50 15.55
C SER A 28 -29.14 4.45 14.80
N ALA A 29 -27.88 4.55 15.25
CA ALA A 29 -26.84 4.99 14.34
C ALA A 29 -27.00 4.08 13.11
N THR A 30 -27.61 4.59 12.05
CA THR A 30 -27.60 3.92 10.75
C THR A 30 -26.16 3.97 10.36
N THR A 31 -25.43 2.91 10.71
CA THR A 31 -24.01 2.82 10.45
C THR A 31 -23.86 2.86 8.94
N GLU A 32 -23.28 3.95 8.42
CA GLU A 32 -23.06 4.12 7.00
C GLU A 32 -22.20 2.95 6.49
N VAL A 33 -22.75 2.14 5.58
CA VAL A 33 -22.04 0.98 5.02
C VAL A 33 -21.29 1.42 3.77
N ILE A 34 -19.96 1.37 3.83
CA ILE A 34 -19.08 1.66 2.70
C ILE A 34 -19.14 0.50 1.71
N SER A 35 -19.98 0.66 0.68
CA SER A 35 -20.11 -0.30 -0.42
C SER A 35 -19.01 -0.17 -1.50
N SER A 36 -18.31 0.96 -1.58
CA SER A 36 -17.25 1.20 -2.56
C SER A 36 -16.30 2.32 -2.13
N PHE A 37 -15.13 2.43 -2.79
CA PHE A 37 -14.22 3.53 -2.52
C PHE A 37 -14.84 4.89 -2.92
N SER A 38 -15.57 4.95 -4.04
CA SER A 38 -16.25 6.16 -4.47
C SER A 38 -17.38 6.58 -3.52
N SER A 39 -18.08 5.65 -2.88
CA SER A 39 -19.08 6.01 -1.86
C SER A 39 -18.42 6.57 -0.60
N ALA A 40 -17.27 6.01 -0.18
CA ALA A 40 -16.47 6.59 0.89
C ALA A 40 -16.01 8.03 0.56
N GLN A 41 -15.49 8.25 -0.65
CA GLN A 41 -15.08 9.59 -1.09
C GLN A 41 -16.23 10.59 -1.03
N LYS A 42 -17.42 10.22 -1.54
CA LYS A 42 -18.61 11.08 -1.50
C LYS A 42 -19.03 11.40 -0.07
N TYR A 43 -19.09 10.38 0.78
CA TYR A 43 -19.48 10.54 2.18
C TYR A 43 -18.54 11.49 2.93
N PHE A 44 -17.22 11.26 2.88
CA PHE A 44 -16.27 12.09 3.61
C PHE A 44 -16.05 13.47 2.98
N SER A 45 -16.34 13.63 1.69
CA SER A 45 -16.40 14.96 1.07
C SER A 45 -17.55 15.80 1.63
N ALA A 46 -18.70 15.18 1.90
CA ALA A 46 -19.86 15.83 2.54
C ALA A 46 -19.68 16.00 4.06
N ASN A 47 -19.03 15.03 4.72
CA ASN A 47 -18.90 14.96 6.18
C ASN A 47 -17.44 15.09 6.64
N LYS A 48 -16.72 16.12 6.17
CA LYS A 48 -15.27 16.29 6.43
C LYS A 48 -14.87 16.22 7.90
N LYS A 49 -15.74 16.66 8.81
CA LYS A 49 -15.49 16.63 10.26
C LYS A 49 -15.42 15.22 10.85
N GLU A 50 -16.01 14.24 10.16
CA GLU A 50 -16.03 12.84 10.57
C GLU A 50 -14.79 12.07 10.09
N LEU A 51 -14.00 12.66 9.17
CA LEU A 51 -12.78 12.04 8.67
C LEU A 51 -11.66 12.14 9.73
N ASN A 52 -11.65 11.16 10.62
CA ASN A 52 -10.55 10.86 11.54
C ASN A 52 -10.30 9.36 11.57
N LYS A 53 -9.08 8.95 11.95
CA LYS A 53 -8.65 7.53 11.90
C LYS A 53 -9.59 6.59 12.64
N ARG A 54 -9.99 6.97 13.87
CA ARG A 54 -10.84 6.13 14.72
C ARG A 54 -12.22 5.92 14.09
N ASN A 55 -12.90 6.99 13.70
CA ASN A 55 -14.21 6.89 13.05
C ASN A 55 -14.13 6.09 11.75
N LEU A 56 -13.12 6.36 10.93
CA LEU A 56 -12.96 5.66 9.66
C LEU A 56 -12.79 4.15 9.87
N VAL A 57 -11.97 3.73 10.84
CA VAL A 57 -11.81 2.31 11.17
C VAL A 57 -13.09 1.71 11.73
N THR A 58 -13.85 2.43 12.57
CA THR A 58 -15.16 1.97 13.06
C THR A 58 -16.14 1.74 11.90
N ILE A 59 -16.32 2.73 11.03
CA ILE A 59 -17.20 2.65 9.86
C ILE A 59 -16.80 1.47 8.97
N LEU A 60 -15.51 1.30 8.70
CA LEU A 60 -15.01 0.19 7.88
C LEU A 60 -15.17 -1.16 8.57
N LYS A 61 -15.04 -1.24 9.90
CA LYS A 61 -15.29 -2.47 10.66
C LYS A 61 -16.75 -2.89 10.56
N ASP A 62 -17.66 -1.95 10.71
CA ASP A 62 -19.09 -2.23 10.61
C ASP A 62 -19.50 -2.57 9.17
N SER A 63 -18.92 -1.86 8.19
CA SER A 63 -19.05 -2.22 6.77
C SER A 63 -18.54 -3.64 6.50
N TYR A 64 -17.40 -4.03 7.09
CA TYR A 64 -16.85 -5.38 6.96
C TYR A 64 -17.78 -6.43 7.55
N ASN A 65 -18.42 -6.15 8.69
CA ASN A 65 -19.39 -7.07 9.30
C ASN A 65 -20.65 -7.24 8.44
N SER A 66 -21.04 -6.19 7.70
CA SER A 66 -22.19 -6.23 6.79
C SER A 66 -21.86 -6.88 5.43
N ASP A 67 -20.77 -6.45 4.79
CA ASP A 67 -20.31 -6.96 3.50
C ASP A 67 -18.77 -6.96 3.46
N PRO A 68 -18.13 -8.09 3.81
CA PRO A 68 -16.68 -8.23 3.77
C PRO A 68 -16.11 -8.00 2.38
N LYS A 69 -16.81 -8.44 1.32
CA LYS A 69 -16.28 -8.38 -0.05
C LYS A 69 -16.23 -6.95 -0.54
N SER A 70 -17.31 -6.19 -0.36
CA SER A 70 -17.36 -4.79 -0.79
C SER A 70 -16.39 -3.93 0.01
N THR A 71 -16.32 -4.14 1.32
CA THR A 71 -15.40 -3.40 2.20
C THR A 71 -13.93 -3.62 1.83
N VAL A 72 -13.53 -4.88 1.63
CA VAL A 72 -12.13 -5.17 1.27
C VAL A 72 -11.78 -4.65 -0.12
N ASN A 73 -12.69 -4.80 -1.11
CA ASN A 73 -12.46 -4.21 -2.42
C ASN A 73 -12.36 -2.68 -2.37
N SER A 74 -13.12 -2.02 -1.49
CA SER A 74 -13.00 -0.58 -1.23
C SER A 74 -11.59 -0.24 -0.69
N LEU A 75 -11.11 -0.96 0.33
CA LEU A 75 -9.76 -0.79 0.88
C LEU A 75 -8.67 -0.93 -0.19
N LEU A 76 -8.75 -1.99 -1.01
CA LEU A 76 -7.79 -2.25 -2.08
C LEU A 76 -7.86 -1.18 -3.19
N ALA A 77 -9.05 -0.66 -3.49
CA ALA A 77 -9.21 0.45 -4.42
C ALA A 77 -8.58 1.75 -3.89
N GLY A 78 -8.74 2.07 -2.59
CA GLY A 78 -8.07 3.23 -1.99
C GLY A 78 -6.55 3.06 -1.92
N TRP A 79 -6.07 1.82 -1.74
CA TRP A 79 -4.64 1.49 -1.84
C TRP A 79 -4.10 1.75 -3.24
N LYS A 80 -4.78 1.21 -4.26
CA LYS A 80 -4.48 1.47 -5.67
C LYS A 80 -4.46 2.96 -5.99
N TYR A 81 -5.51 3.68 -5.61
CA TYR A 81 -5.64 5.13 -5.88
C TYR A 81 -4.47 5.91 -5.27
N SER A 82 -4.12 5.62 -4.02
CA SER A 82 -3.01 6.30 -3.35
C SER A 82 -1.67 6.07 -4.03
N LEU A 83 -1.38 4.81 -4.38
CA LEU A 83 -0.08 4.47 -4.94
C LEU A 83 0.07 4.85 -6.41
N LEU A 84 -0.94 4.54 -7.23
CA LEU A 84 -0.88 4.67 -8.68
C LEU A 84 -1.42 6.02 -9.15
N ASP A 85 -2.60 6.43 -8.70
CA ASP A 85 -3.28 7.61 -9.24
C ASP A 85 -2.74 8.91 -8.61
N GLN A 86 -2.50 8.89 -7.30
CA GLN A 86 -1.87 9.99 -6.55
C GLN A 86 -0.34 9.97 -6.64
N LYS A 87 0.24 8.92 -7.22
CA LYS A 87 1.69 8.79 -7.46
C LYS A 87 2.53 9.02 -6.20
N LEU A 88 2.13 8.38 -5.10
CA LEU A 88 2.72 8.54 -3.76
C LEU A 88 4.25 8.45 -3.73
N LEU A 89 4.83 7.62 -4.60
CA LEU A 89 6.26 7.33 -4.65
C LEU A 89 7.06 8.27 -5.57
N GLU A 90 6.38 8.99 -6.47
CA GLU A 90 7.03 9.84 -7.49
C GLU A 90 7.18 11.28 -7.01
N ASN A 91 6.23 11.78 -6.22
CA ASN A 91 6.21 13.18 -5.80
C ASN A 91 6.73 13.33 -4.37
N PRO A 92 7.55 14.37 -4.07
CA PRO A 92 7.79 14.77 -2.69
C PRO A 92 6.45 15.21 -2.11
N MET A 93 5.83 14.29 -1.36
CA MET A 93 4.53 14.52 -0.77
C MET A 93 4.57 15.64 0.24
N ASP A 94 3.51 16.44 0.31
CA ASP A 94 3.29 17.39 1.40
C ASP A 94 3.23 16.62 2.73
N PRO A 95 4.27 16.75 3.59
CA PRO A 95 4.35 16.01 4.85
C PRO A 95 3.20 16.35 5.80
N SER A 96 2.52 17.49 5.63
CA SER A 96 1.40 17.90 6.47
C SER A 96 0.16 17.04 6.24
N ARG A 97 -0.10 16.61 4.99
CA ARG A 97 -1.17 15.66 4.66
C ARG A 97 -0.78 14.25 5.10
N PHE A 98 0.51 13.93 5.02
CA PHE A 98 1.06 12.61 5.34
C PHE A 98 1.13 12.33 6.83
N SER A 99 1.64 13.25 7.65
CA SER A 99 1.75 13.10 9.11
C SER A 99 0.38 12.84 9.77
N LYS A 100 -0.67 13.50 9.27
CA LYS A 100 -2.06 13.23 9.70
C LYS A 100 -2.52 11.81 9.36
N ALA A 101 -2.20 11.30 8.17
CA ALA A 101 -2.67 10.00 7.68
C ALA A 101 -1.80 8.81 8.17
N PHE A 102 -0.48 8.95 8.19
CA PHE A 102 0.50 7.88 8.45
C PHE A 102 1.11 7.94 9.86
N GLY A 103 0.90 9.04 10.61
CA GLY A 103 1.51 9.25 11.92
C GLY A 103 2.92 9.85 11.83
N SER A 104 3.74 9.66 12.86
CA SER A 104 5.15 10.10 12.92
C SER A 104 6.11 9.36 11.98
N ASN A 105 5.56 8.68 10.98
CA ASN A 105 6.25 7.66 10.19
C ASN A 105 6.69 8.22 8.84
N THR A 106 7.84 7.76 8.35
CA THR A 106 8.43 8.25 7.09
C THR A 106 7.72 7.63 5.90
N LYS A 107 7.88 8.21 4.70
CA LYS A 107 7.38 7.62 3.44
C LYS A 107 7.86 6.17 3.22
N ASP A 108 8.93 5.77 3.91
CA ASP A 108 9.53 4.44 3.83
C ASP A 108 8.72 3.39 4.60
N ASP A 109 7.79 3.81 5.45
CA ASP A 109 6.85 2.92 6.15
C ASP A 109 5.61 2.57 5.30
N VAL A 110 5.58 3.05 4.05
CA VAL A 110 4.52 2.76 3.07
C VAL A 110 4.81 1.43 2.38
N ASN A 111 3.94 0.44 2.60
CA ASN A 111 4.30 -0.98 2.45
C ASN A 111 4.41 -1.57 1.03
N PRO A 112 4.53 -0.77 -0.05
CA PRO A 112 5.51 -1.11 -1.08
C PRO A 112 6.25 0.14 -1.56
N ASN A 113 7.50 0.27 -1.12
CA ASN A 113 8.46 1.21 -1.64
C ASN A 113 9.81 0.49 -1.79
N ILE A 114 10.72 1.05 -2.59
CA ILE A 114 12.04 0.47 -2.86
C ILE A 114 13.09 1.02 -1.87
N SER A 115 12.71 1.18 -0.60
CA SER A 115 13.67 1.49 0.47
C SER A 115 14.16 0.21 1.15
N GLU A 116 15.10 0.35 2.08
CA GLU A 116 15.54 -0.73 2.96
C GLU A 116 14.36 -1.46 3.63
N LYS A 117 13.41 -0.70 4.18
CA LYS A 117 12.22 -1.23 4.87
C LYS A 117 11.23 -1.85 3.90
N GLY A 118 10.87 -1.13 2.84
CA GLY A 118 9.86 -1.58 1.88
C GLY A 118 10.28 -2.83 1.11
N LEU A 119 11.60 -3.01 0.87
CA LEU A 119 12.16 -4.23 0.30
C LEU A 119 12.41 -5.33 1.33
N TYR A 120 12.16 -5.13 2.62
CA TYR A 120 12.47 -6.11 3.66
C TYR A 120 13.95 -6.55 3.62
N LEU A 121 14.86 -5.59 3.38
CA LEU A 121 16.31 -5.88 3.33
C LEU A 121 16.83 -6.30 4.70
N ALA A 122 16.29 -5.76 5.80
CA ALA A 122 16.69 -6.15 7.14
C ALA A 122 16.36 -7.63 7.44
N GLU A 123 15.19 -8.11 7.00
CA GLU A 123 14.82 -9.52 7.13
C GLU A 123 15.57 -10.43 6.17
N THR A 124 16.01 -9.90 5.02
CA THR A 124 16.79 -10.69 4.04
C THR A 124 18.27 -10.75 4.42
N TYR A 125 18.83 -9.62 4.86
CA TYR A 125 20.25 -9.39 5.09
C TYR A 125 20.49 -8.72 6.45
N PRO A 126 20.37 -9.49 7.55
CA PRO A 126 20.59 -8.95 8.88
C PRO A 126 21.97 -8.30 9.01
N GLY A 127 22.01 -7.07 9.51
CA GLY A 127 23.25 -6.33 9.81
C GLY A 127 23.87 -5.55 8.64
N VAL A 128 23.47 -5.80 7.39
CA VAL A 128 24.03 -5.12 6.20
C VAL A 128 22.97 -4.51 5.28
N SER A 129 21.71 -4.46 5.73
CA SER A 129 20.57 -3.97 4.95
C SER A 129 20.73 -2.54 4.44
N SER A 130 21.18 -1.63 5.30
CA SER A 130 21.43 -0.22 4.94
C SER A 130 22.54 -0.08 3.89
N GLN A 131 23.57 -0.92 3.98
CA GLN A 131 24.67 -0.95 3.01
C GLN A 131 24.19 -1.41 1.63
N ILE A 132 23.33 -2.44 1.58
CA ILE A 132 22.75 -2.91 0.31
C ILE A 132 21.85 -1.83 -0.32
N ALA A 133 21.05 -1.13 0.49
CA ALA A 133 20.23 -0.01 0.01
C ALA A 133 21.08 1.11 -0.60
N GLN A 134 22.21 1.43 0.04
CA GLN A 134 23.18 2.40 -0.48
C GLN A 134 23.83 1.94 -1.78
N VAL A 135 24.20 0.66 -1.89
CA VAL A 135 24.79 0.09 -3.11
C VAL A 135 23.83 0.18 -4.29
N LEU A 136 22.53 -0.09 -4.09
CA LEU A 136 21.54 0.05 -5.15
C LEU A 136 21.31 1.50 -5.58
N GLY A 137 21.59 2.51 -4.75
CA GLY A 137 21.55 3.92 -5.15
C GLY A 137 20.27 4.33 -5.88
N VAL A 138 19.10 4.10 -5.25
CA VAL A 138 17.79 4.39 -5.84
C VAL A 138 17.62 5.89 -6.08
N GLN A 139 17.47 6.30 -7.34
CA GLN A 139 17.33 7.71 -7.73
C GLN A 139 15.86 8.09 -7.95
N SER A 140 15.07 7.17 -8.49
CA SER A 140 13.63 7.38 -8.68
C SER A 140 12.88 6.06 -8.69
N GLN A 141 11.59 6.13 -8.34
CA GLN A 141 10.70 4.98 -8.35
C GLN A 141 9.28 5.43 -8.70
N LYS A 142 8.55 4.56 -9.39
CA LYS A 142 7.22 4.81 -9.91
C LYS A 142 6.38 3.55 -9.87
N VAL A 143 5.16 3.65 -9.34
CA VAL A 143 4.17 2.57 -9.48
C VAL A 143 3.64 2.61 -10.92
N THR A 144 3.86 1.55 -11.69
CA THR A 144 3.37 1.45 -13.09
C THR A 144 2.26 0.43 -13.25
N GLY A 145 1.98 -0.37 -12.22
CA GLY A 145 0.88 -1.32 -12.23
C GLY A 145 0.37 -1.60 -10.83
N PHE A 146 -0.95 -1.69 -10.71
CA PHE A 146 -1.61 -2.17 -9.51
C PHE A 146 -2.84 -2.96 -9.94
N SER A 147 -2.86 -4.26 -9.65
CA SER A 147 -4.02 -5.12 -9.83
C SER A 147 -4.37 -5.83 -8.53
N TYR A 148 -5.64 -6.16 -8.37
CA TYR A 148 -6.09 -6.95 -7.24
C TYR A 148 -7.29 -7.80 -7.62
N SER A 149 -7.45 -8.91 -6.92
CA SER A 149 -8.66 -9.72 -6.91
C SER A 149 -8.95 -10.14 -5.48
N TRP A 150 -10.19 -9.96 -5.03
CA TRP A 150 -10.64 -10.44 -3.72
C TRP A 150 -11.94 -11.21 -3.87
N THR A 151 -11.87 -12.51 -3.62
CA THR A 151 -13.05 -13.39 -3.57
C THR A 151 -13.41 -13.72 -2.13
N SER A 152 -12.42 -14.05 -1.31
CA SER A 152 -12.59 -14.37 0.10
C SER A 152 -11.28 -14.18 0.86
N LYS A 153 -11.34 -14.33 2.19
CA LYS A 153 -10.17 -14.34 3.08
C LYS A 153 -9.15 -15.46 2.80
N THR A 154 -9.48 -16.41 1.93
CA THR A 154 -8.61 -17.51 1.47
C THR A 154 -8.38 -17.49 -0.04
N LYS A 155 -8.85 -16.46 -0.74
CA LYS A 155 -8.68 -16.37 -2.19
C LYS A 155 -8.64 -14.90 -2.58
N PHE A 156 -7.43 -14.37 -2.56
CA PHE A 156 -7.12 -13.04 -3.04
C PHE A 156 -5.70 -12.98 -3.57
N GLU A 157 -5.46 -11.97 -4.40
CA GLU A 157 -4.15 -11.57 -4.88
C GLU A 157 -4.13 -10.05 -5.00
N VAL A 158 -3.05 -9.40 -4.57
CA VAL A 158 -2.73 -8.01 -4.89
C VAL A 158 -1.35 -8.00 -5.55
N LYS A 159 -1.21 -7.34 -6.69
CA LYS A 159 0.06 -7.19 -7.40
C LYS A 159 0.36 -5.73 -7.62
N ILE A 160 1.55 -5.31 -7.21
CA ILE A 160 2.05 -3.94 -7.34
C ILE A 160 3.36 -3.98 -8.11
N LEU A 161 3.38 -3.35 -9.27
CA LEU A 161 4.57 -3.21 -10.11
C LEU A 161 5.15 -1.82 -9.92
N ILE A 162 6.39 -1.78 -9.45
CA ILE A 162 7.19 -0.57 -9.30
C ILE A 162 8.34 -0.61 -10.30
N LYS A 163 8.45 0.41 -11.13
CA LYS A 163 9.66 0.71 -11.90
C LYS A 163 10.59 1.59 -11.07
N MET A 164 11.86 1.24 -11.07
CA MET A 164 12.93 1.98 -10.42
C MET A 164 13.97 2.40 -11.45
N LYS A 165 14.56 3.57 -11.23
CA LYS A 165 15.88 3.91 -11.78
C LYS A 165 16.85 4.13 -10.63
N GLY A 166 18.05 3.60 -10.77
CA GLY A 166 19.12 3.86 -9.83
C GLY A 166 20.46 3.81 -10.50
N LYS A 167 21.48 4.07 -9.70
CA LYS A 167 22.88 3.98 -10.09
C LYS A 167 23.60 3.16 -9.04
N VAL A 168 24.03 1.96 -9.43
CA VAL A 168 24.89 1.15 -8.57
C VAL A 168 26.18 1.94 -8.35
N GLY A 169 26.64 2.07 -7.11
CA GLY A 169 27.88 2.84 -6.88
C GLY A 169 27.67 4.35 -7.02
N SER A 170 26.47 4.85 -6.70
CA SER A 170 26.08 6.27 -6.85
C SER A 170 26.99 7.29 -6.15
N ASP A 171 27.68 6.90 -5.08
CA ASP A 171 28.63 7.73 -4.34
C ASP A 171 29.86 6.94 -3.84
N GLY A 172 30.83 7.65 -3.26
CA GLY A 172 32.07 7.04 -2.75
C GLY A 172 31.87 5.98 -1.66
N THR A 173 30.82 6.12 -0.84
CA THR A 173 30.46 5.11 0.18
C THR A 173 29.96 3.86 -0.50
N SER A 174 29.01 3.99 -1.43
CA SER A 174 28.46 2.86 -2.18
C SER A 174 29.53 2.17 -3.05
N GLN A 175 30.47 2.92 -3.63
CA GLN A 175 31.59 2.36 -4.39
C GLN A 175 32.49 1.51 -3.50
N THR A 176 32.81 2.01 -2.30
CA THR A 176 33.58 1.24 -1.30
C THR A 176 32.85 -0.03 -0.86
N LEU A 177 31.52 0.06 -0.66
CA LEU A 177 30.70 -1.10 -0.33
C LEU A 177 30.68 -2.14 -1.45
N ILE A 178 30.61 -1.73 -2.72
CA ILE A 178 30.72 -2.64 -3.87
C ILE A 178 32.03 -3.42 -3.82
N LYS A 179 33.16 -2.75 -3.55
CA LYS A 179 34.46 -3.43 -3.38
C LYS A 179 34.41 -4.48 -2.30
N SER A 180 33.73 -4.19 -1.17
CA SER A 180 33.61 -5.16 -0.08
C SER A 180 32.75 -6.37 -0.48
N PHE A 181 31.67 -6.17 -1.23
CA PHE A 181 30.79 -7.26 -1.67
C PHE A 181 31.44 -8.13 -2.76
N LEU A 182 32.19 -7.52 -3.68
CA LEU A 182 32.91 -8.24 -4.74
C LEU A 182 34.24 -8.84 -4.26
N GLY A 183 34.92 -8.16 -3.33
CA GLY A 183 36.27 -8.45 -2.88
C GLY A 183 36.39 -9.65 -1.93
N THR A 184 35.27 -10.18 -1.44
CA THR A 184 35.24 -11.39 -0.61
C THR A 184 35.94 -12.60 -1.27
N ASP A 185 36.15 -12.57 -2.60
CA ASP A 185 36.81 -13.61 -3.38
C ASP A 185 38.36 -13.47 -3.48
N SER A 186 38.96 -12.38 -2.98
CA SER A 186 40.38 -12.07 -3.28
C SER A 186 41.42 -12.80 -2.43
N LYS A 187 41.04 -13.67 -1.48
CA LYS A 187 41.98 -14.40 -0.62
C LYS A 187 42.09 -15.90 -0.87
N GLY A 188 41.41 -16.44 -1.89
CA GLY A 188 41.50 -17.85 -2.27
C GLY A 188 42.06 -18.02 -3.68
N SER A 189 43.36 -18.29 -3.77
CA SER A 189 43.95 -18.77 -5.02
C SER A 189 43.37 -20.15 -5.34
N GLY A 190 42.42 -20.20 -6.27
CA GLY A 190 41.77 -21.42 -6.74
C GLY A 190 40.34 -21.59 -6.22
N SER A 191 39.43 -21.86 -7.16
CA SER A 191 38.03 -22.27 -6.96
C SER A 191 36.97 -21.16 -7.04
N ASN A 192 36.32 -21.13 -8.21
CA ASN A 192 35.02 -20.54 -8.55
C ASN A 192 34.81 -19.05 -8.27
N ASN A 193 34.97 -18.27 -9.35
CA ASN A 193 34.54 -16.88 -9.51
C ASN A 193 33.03 -16.75 -9.20
N GLN A 194 32.65 -16.58 -7.93
CA GLN A 194 31.24 -16.55 -7.48
C GLN A 194 30.49 -15.33 -8.06
N ASN A 195 31.25 -14.31 -8.44
CA ASN A 195 30.73 -13.09 -9.05
C ASN A 195 30.59 -13.19 -10.58
N GLY A 196 30.84 -14.36 -11.20
CA GLY A 196 30.60 -14.57 -12.63
C GLY A 196 31.44 -13.65 -13.55
N GLY A 197 32.60 -13.18 -13.07
CA GLY A 197 33.46 -12.26 -13.81
C GLY A 197 33.08 -10.79 -13.70
N VAL A 198 32.11 -10.44 -12.84
CA VAL A 198 31.78 -9.05 -12.53
C VAL A 198 32.87 -8.43 -11.65
N THR A 199 33.25 -7.21 -12.00
CA THR A 199 34.32 -6.42 -11.37
C THR A 199 33.79 -5.07 -10.91
N GLU A 200 34.56 -4.34 -10.11
CA GLU A 200 34.19 -2.99 -9.66
C GLU A 200 33.98 -2.02 -10.83
N LYS A 201 34.77 -2.17 -11.90
CA LYS A 201 34.69 -1.33 -13.10
C LYS A 201 33.35 -1.42 -13.81
N ASP A 202 32.63 -2.53 -13.66
CA ASP A 202 31.30 -2.70 -14.23
C ASP A 202 30.24 -1.76 -13.61
N PHE A 203 30.59 -1.11 -12.49
CA PHE A 203 29.72 -0.18 -11.75
C PHE A 203 30.30 1.24 -11.67
N GLU A 204 31.13 1.64 -12.64
CA GLU A 204 31.69 2.99 -12.74
C GLU A 204 31.00 3.82 -13.83
N GLY A 205 30.85 5.14 -13.65
CA GLY A 205 30.32 6.00 -14.72
C GLY A 205 28.86 5.70 -15.09
N ASP A 206 28.54 5.73 -16.39
CA ASP A 206 27.15 5.59 -16.88
C ASP A 206 26.69 4.14 -17.04
N GLN A 207 27.61 3.20 -17.16
CA GLN A 207 27.32 1.75 -17.20
C GLN A 207 26.74 1.23 -15.87
N ALA A 208 26.92 1.97 -14.77
CA ALA A 208 26.38 1.63 -13.45
C ALA A 208 24.88 1.96 -13.29
N ASN A 209 24.31 2.67 -14.25
CA ASN A 209 22.88 2.99 -14.24
C ASN A 209 22.06 1.72 -14.51
N PHE A 210 20.91 1.61 -13.86
CA PHE A 210 19.99 0.51 -14.10
C PHE A 210 18.54 0.97 -14.07
N ASP A 211 17.73 0.28 -14.88
CA ASP A 211 16.28 0.26 -14.71
C ASP A 211 15.91 -1.06 -14.03
N GLY A 212 15.05 -1.00 -13.03
CA GLY A 212 14.57 -2.16 -12.29
C GLY A 212 13.04 -2.29 -12.36
N ASN A 213 12.53 -3.51 -12.46
CA ASN A 213 11.13 -3.82 -12.20
C ASN A 213 11.03 -4.64 -10.92
N PHE A 214 10.17 -4.19 -10.01
CA PHE A 214 9.89 -4.82 -8.72
C PHE A 214 8.41 -5.17 -8.67
N ILE A 215 8.11 -6.43 -8.47
CA ILE A 215 6.76 -6.95 -8.38
C ILE A 215 6.53 -7.42 -6.95
N PHE A 216 5.62 -6.76 -6.25
CA PHE A 216 5.14 -7.16 -4.93
C PHE A 216 3.82 -7.90 -5.11
N THR A 217 3.80 -9.18 -4.76
CA THR A 217 2.64 -10.05 -4.85
C THR A 217 2.19 -10.44 -3.45
N TYR A 218 0.99 -10.02 -3.06
CA TYR A 218 0.37 -10.32 -1.77
C TYR A 218 -0.70 -11.38 -1.98
N THR A 219 -0.61 -12.49 -1.24
CA THR A 219 -1.54 -13.62 -1.35
C THR A 219 -2.03 -14.07 0.01
N GLN A 220 -2.96 -15.03 0.04
CA GLN A 220 -3.46 -15.60 1.28
C GLN A 220 -2.31 -16.08 2.17
N PRO A 221 -2.32 -15.78 3.47
CA PRO A 221 -1.25 -16.19 4.36
C PRO A 221 -1.28 -17.71 4.60
N SER A 222 -0.12 -18.35 4.44
CA SER A 222 0.06 -19.79 4.57
C SER A 222 -0.02 -20.29 6.02
N ASP A 223 0.13 -19.40 7.01
CA ASP A 223 0.13 -19.72 8.44
C ASP A 223 -1.27 -19.83 9.08
N GLY A 224 -2.33 -19.76 8.27
CA GLY A 224 -3.70 -19.91 8.75
C GLY A 224 -4.36 -18.63 9.27
N ARG A 225 -3.63 -17.52 9.46
CA ARG A 225 -4.26 -16.24 9.83
C ARG A 225 -5.24 -15.80 8.74
N ARG A 226 -6.35 -15.16 9.11
CA ARG A 226 -7.34 -14.68 8.13
C ARG A 226 -7.76 -13.28 8.48
N LEU A 227 -8.09 -12.50 7.45
CA LEU A 227 -8.75 -11.23 7.66
C LEU A 227 -10.11 -11.46 8.32
N ALA A 228 -10.37 -10.72 9.38
CA ALA A 228 -11.58 -10.73 10.20
C ALA A 228 -11.81 -9.32 10.78
N SER A 229 -12.96 -9.11 11.43
CA SER A 229 -13.35 -7.81 11.97
C SER A 229 -12.42 -7.28 13.06
N ASN A 230 -11.73 -8.16 13.78
CA ASN A 230 -10.72 -7.79 14.78
C ASN A 230 -9.43 -7.20 14.17
N ASN A 231 -9.21 -7.37 12.86
CA ASN A 231 -8.12 -6.70 12.16
C ASN A 231 -8.37 -5.19 11.97
N PHE A 232 -9.61 -4.74 12.17
CA PHE A 232 -10.01 -3.34 12.19
C PHE A 232 -9.98 -2.88 13.64
N ASP A 233 -8.95 -2.12 14.00
CA ASP A 233 -8.72 -1.66 15.37
C ASP A 233 -8.89 -0.13 15.48
N PRO A 234 -10.07 0.33 15.96
CA PRO A 234 -10.33 1.75 16.15
C PRO A 234 -9.52 2.38 17.30
N ILE A 235 -8.95 1.56 18.20
CA ILE A 235 -8.15 2.07 19.33
C ILE A 235 -6.80 2.52 18.80
N THR A 236 -6.10 1.63 18.08
CA THR A 236 -4.79 1.95 17.48
C THR A 236 -4.92 2.73 16.17
N GLY A 237 -6.10 2.76 15.56
CA GLY A 237 -6.30 3.36 14.24
C GLY A 237 -5.54 2.58 13.17
N THR A 238 -5.73 1.27 13.13
CA THR A 238 -5.06 0.38 12.15
C THR A 238 -6.04 -0.59 11.49
N ILE A 239 -5.72 -0.99 10.26
CA ILE A 239 -6.41 -2.06 9.53
C ILE A 239 -5.34 -3.05 9.07
N ASN A 240 -5.13 -4.10 9.86
CA ASN A 240 -4.04 -5.04 9.66
C ASN A 240 -4.45 -6.16 8.70
N PHE A 241 -4.05 -6.03 7.44
CA PHE A 241 -4.32 -7.00 6.40
C PHE A 241 -3.28 -8.13 6.39
N PRO A 242 -3.63 -9.37 6.75
CA PRO A 242 -2.67 -10.46 6.77
C PRO A 242 -2.44 -11.02 5.35
N ALA A 243 -1.18 -11.15 4.94
CA ALA A 243 -0.82 -11.71 3.65
C ALA A 243 0.58 -12.33 3.64
N ASP A 244 0.78 -13.31 2.76
CA ASP A 244 2.12 -13.71 2.32
C ASP A 244 2.57 -12.74 1.23
N LEU A 245 3.80 -12.27 1.30
CA LEU A 245 4.41 -11.35 0.34
C LEU A 245 5.50 -12.06 -0.44
N GLN A 246 5.42 -11.98 -1.77
CA GLN A 246 6.52 -12.30 -2.66
C GLN A 246 7.03 -11.02 -3.32
N ILE A 247 8.36 -10.86 -3.39
CA ILE A 247 9.04 -9.76 -4.08
C ILE A 247 9.89 -10.36 -5.19
N GLU A 248 9.60 -9.98 -6.43
CA GLU A 248 10.37 -10.38 -7.60
C GLU A 248 11.03 -9.15 -8.22
N VAL A 249 12.33 -9.26 -8.50
CA VAL A 249 13.16 -8.17 -9.01
C VAL A 249 13.80 -8.58 -10.33
N SER A 250 13.72 -7.69 -11.30
CA SER A 250 14.47 -7.78 -12.55
C SER A 250 15.10 -6.43 -12.88
N THR A 251 16.19 -6.44 -13.64
CA THR A 251 16.85 -5.21 -14.07
C THR A 251 17.31 -5.28 -15.53
N SER A 252 17.47 -4.14 -16.18
CA SER A 252 18.14 -4.01 -17.48
C SER A 252 19.66 -4.14 -17.39
N HIS A 253 20.25 -3.96 -16.20
CA HIS A 253 21.70 -3.96 -16.03
C HIS A 253 22.27 -5.39 -16.07
N GLU A 254 23.02 -5.69 -17.13
CA GLU A 254 23.53 -7.04 -17.40
C GLU A 254 24.38 -7.59 -16.26
N LYS A 255 25.36 -6.82 -15.77
CA LYS A 255 26.26 -7.25 -14.70
C LYS A 255 25.56 -7.42 -13.34
N LEU A 256 24.59 -6.56 -13.01
CA LEU A 256 23.76 -6.76 -11.83
C LEU A 256 22.89 -8.04 -11.97
N ASN A 257 22.37 -8.33 -13.17
CA ASN A 257 21.69 -9.61 -13.43
C ASN A 257 22.63 -10.81 -13.29
N THR A 258 23.87 -10.70 -13.75
CA THR A 258 24.90 -11.73 -13.54
C THR A 258 25.08 -11.97 -12.05
N LEU A 259 25.33 -10.93 -11.25
CA LEU A 259 25.47 -11.07 -9.79
C LEU A 259 24.22 -11.68 -9.13
N MET A 260 23.02 -11.22 -9.48
CA MET A 260 21.77 -11.77 -8.97
C MET A 260 21.52 -13.24 -9.38
N THR A 261 22.34 -13.80 -10.28
CA THR A 261 22.22 -15.18 -10.74
C THR A 261 23.38 -16.05 -10.26
N THR A 262 24.60 -15.51 -10.20
CA THR A 262 25.81 -16.28 -9.86
C THR A 262 26.17 -16.17 -8.37
N ASN A 263 25.96 -15.01 -7.77
CA ASN A 263 26.29 -14.76 -6.36
C ASN A 263 25.09 -15.10 -5.48
N THR A 264 25.28 -16.04 -4.54
CA THR A 264 24.20 -16.53 -3.67
C THR A 264 23.63 -15.46 -2.76
N GLN A 265 24.46 -14.53 -2.28
CA GLN A 265 24.01 -13.42 -1.44
C GLN A 265 23.21 -12.43 -2.27
N VAL A 266 23.75 -11.92 -3.38
CA VAL A 266 23.06 -10.94 -4.24
C VAL A 266 21.81 -11.54 -4.89
N GLY A 267 21.82 -12.84 -5.17
CA GLY A 267 20.68 -13.57 -5.72
C GLY A 267 19.45 -13.54 -4.82
N MET A 268 19.61 -13.36 -3.50
CA MET A 268 18.46 -13.15 -2.62
C MET A 268 17.75 -11.82 -2.87
N ILE A 269 18.31 -10.84 -3.59
CA ILE A 269 17.57 -9.63 -3.99
C ILE A 269 16.49 -9.99 -5.02
N LYS A 270 16.81 -10.92 -5.92
CA LYS A 270 16.03 -11.27 -7.11
C LYS A 270 14.65 -11.82 -6.79
N ASN A 271 14.56 -12.71 -5.80
CA ASN A 271 13.28 -13.33 -5.43
C ASN A 271 13.25 -13.64 -3.94
N ARG A 272 12.21 -13.14 -3.25
CA ARG A 272 12.03 -13.30 -1.81
C ARG A 272 10.58 -13.55 -1.49
N SER A 273 10.34 -14.37 -0.47
CA SER A 273 9.01 -14.65 0.04
C SER A 273 8.99 -14.51 1.55
N PHE A 274 8.02 -13.76 2.05
CA PHE A 274 7.78 -13.52 3.46
C PHE A 274 6.40 -14.05 3.82
N LYS A 275 6.35 -15.01 4.74
CA LYS A 275 5.10 -15.61 5.19
C LYS A 275 4.52 -14.80 6.35
N GLY A 276 3.20 -14.68 6.39
CA GLY A 276 2.49 -14.14 7.54
C GLY A 276 2.86 -12.68 7.85
N LYS A 277 2.95 -11.82 6.85
CA LYS A 277 3.11 -10.39 7.09
C LYS A 277 1.74 -9.76 7.37
N SER A 278 1.73 -8.59 7.98
CA SER A 278 0.51 -7.79 8.20
C SER A 278 0.75 -6.38 7.69
N PHE A 279 -0.16 -5.94 6.84
CA PHE A 279 -0.05 -4.70 6.07
C PHE A 279 -1.13 -3.74 6.56
N ASN A 280 -0.72 -2.60 7.14
CA ASN A 280 -1.70 -1.61 7.56
C ASN A 280 -2.24 -0.86 6.32
N LEU A 281 -3.50 -1.12 5.98
CA LEU A 281 -4.15 -0.51 4.81
C LEU A 281 -4.76 0.87 5.09
N LEU A 282 -4.97 1.21 6.37
CA LEU A 282 -5.64 2.46 6.73
C LEU A 282 -4.95 3.70 6.16
N PRO A 283 -3.61 3.84 6.23
CA PRO A 283 -2.98 5.10 5.81
C PRO A 283 -3.20 5.41 4.32
N PHE A 284 -3.20 4.39 3.47
CA PHE A 284 -3.53 4.55 2.05
C PHE A 284 -4.99 4.95 1.88
N PHE A 285 -5.91 4.20 2.48
CA PHE A 285 -7.33 4.50 2.34
C PHE A 285 -7.68 5.90 2.88
N TYR A 286 -7.10 6.28 4.03
CA TYR A 286 -7.27 7.59 4.62
C TYR A 286 -6.71 8.70 3.73
N TYR A 287 -5.49 8.53 3.19
CA TYR A 287 -4.89 9.51 2.28
C TYR A 287 -5.74 9.70 1.02
N ALA A 288 -6.31 8.62 0.50
CA ALA A 288 -7.19 8.65 -0.67
C ALA A 288 -8.51 9.42 -0.46
N LEU A 289 -8.86 9.73 0.79
CA LEU A 289 -10.05 10.48 1.19
C LEU A 289 -9.76 11.96 1.52
N LEU A 290 -8.49 12.38 1.56
CA LEU A 290 -8.06 13.75 1.90
C LEU A 290 -8.05 14.70 0.69
#